data_AF-A0A8H7GBM0-F1
#
_entry.id   AF-A0A8H7GBM0-F1
#
_cell.length_a   1.000
_cell.length_b   1.000
_cell.length_c   1.000
_cell.angle_alpha   90.00
_cell.angle_beta   90.00
_cell.angle_gamma   90.00
#
_symmetry.space_group_name_H-M   'P 1'
#
loop_
_entity.id
_entity.type
_entity.pdbx_description
1 polymer ?
#
loop_
_entity_poly.entity_id
_entity_poly.type
_entity_poly.pdbx_seq_one_letter_code
_entity_poly.pdbx_strand_id
1 'polypeptide(L)'
;MSKAATTASAQVVRLLIGAGKAAPTPPVGPALGARGVKSMDFCKEFNARTAHIEPGTPTPTLITVEPDRTFHFVTKTPPTTYFVKKAAGIEKGPAKPGHEILGTISLKHVYEIAKIKATDEHLKHLKLEAIASTIVGTAKTCEMAAPEVLSWTNRDPRESQLYGPGGVTYRFQTLVDQNNMSTTTLFRALRKGKEERVARLEWGPGGALGRAQIGKNTVSMSDLVQRDPRAHGGRVFAAPDGLMYRWIPSPSSHDTLLQDPHGNVIALFRPTRATPVPNVGEVHGELHFYRGVGACTVVSQYLTMHPPIMDCVTVTAMLFRYCSAFGL
;
A
#
# COMPACT_ATOMS: atom_id res chain seq x y z
N MET A 1 -38.97 28.42 -52.48
CA MET A 1 -39.25 27.12 -51.85
C MET A 1 -38.03 26.25 -52.20
N SER A 2 -37.05 25.94 -51.37
CA SER A 2 -37.03 25.43 -50.00
C SER A 2 -35.62 25.71 -49.43
N LYS A 3 -35.51 26.34 -48.25
CA LYS A 3 -34.25 26.38 -47.49
C LYS A 3 -34.08 24.98 -46.89
N ALA A 4 -33.04 24.27 -47.32
CA ALA A 4 -32.64 23.00 -46.73
C ALA A 4 -32.49 23.16 -45.21
N ALA A 5 -33.33 22.45 -44.45
CA ALA A 5 -33.24 22.38 -43.00
C ALA A 5 -31.89 21.75 -42.64
N THR A 6 -30.99 22.55 -42.09
CA THR A 6 -29.75 22.05 -41.50
C THR A 6 -30.15 21.23 -40.27
N THR A 7 -30.04 19.90 -40.34
CA THR A 7 -30.31 18.99 -39.23
C THR A 7 -29.45 19.40 -38.04
N ALA A 8 -30.04 20.10 -37.07
CA ALA A 8 -29.37 20.49 -35.84
C ALA A 8 -28.99 19.22 -35.07
N SER A 9 -27.69 19.01 -34.85
CA SER A 9 -27.19 17.86 -34.11
C SER A 9 -27.16 18.14 -32.61
N ALA A 10 -27.54 17.14 -31.81
CA ALA A 10 -27.43 17.20 -30.36
C ALA A 10 -25.97 17.44 -29.93
N GLN A 11 -25.77 18.36 -28.99
CA GLN A 11 -24.45 18.79 -28.54
C GLN A 11 -24.15 18.22 -27.16
N VAL A 12 -23.00 17.57 -27.01
CA VAL A 12 -22.60 16.96 -25.74
C VAL A 12 -21.52 17.80 -25.07
N VAL A 13 -21.79 18.23 -23.84
CA VAL A 13 -20.87 19.00 -22.99
C VAL A 13 -20.41 18.10 -21.83
N ARG A 14 -19.09 18.06 -21.57
CA ARG A 14 -18.50 17.32 -20.46
C ARG A 14 -18.02 18.30 -19.40
N LEU A 15 -18.58 18.21 -18.20
CA LEU A 15 -18.18 19.06 -17.07
C LEU A 15 -17.73 18.21 -15.87
N LEU A 16 -16.76 18.72 -15.12
CA LEU A 16 -16.37 18.19 -13.83
C LEU A 16 -16.84 19.17 -12.75
N ILE A 17 -17.78 18.75 -11.92
CA ILE A 17 -18.42 19.61 -10.92
C ILE A 17 -18.36 18.90 -9.57
N GLY A 18 -18.04 19.63 -8.50
CA GLY A 18 -18.11 19.10 -7.15
C GLY A 18 -19.56 18.82 -6.75
N ALA A 19 -19.82 17.64 -6.16
CA ALA A 19 -21.13 17.26 -5.66
C ALA A 19 -21.69 18.34 -4.72
N GLY A 20 -22.97 18.70 -4.89
CA GLY A 20 -23.66 19.73 -4.09
C GLY A 20 -23.11 21.15 -4.23
N LYS A 21 -22.15 21.41 -5.13
CA LYS A 21 -21.49 22.72 -5.31
C LYS A 21 -21.64 23.29 -6.72
N ALA A 22 -22.69 22.92 -7.47
CA ALA A 22 -22.97 23.55 -8.76
C ALA A 22 -23.49 24.99 -8.57
N ALA A 23 -22.83 25.94 -9.24
CA ALA A 23 -23.19 27.35 -9.26
C ALA A 23 -23.07 27.89 -10.70
N PRO A 24 -23.84 28.94 -11.08
CA PRO A 24 -23.82 29.54 -12.42
C PRO A 24 -22.54 30.35 -12.72
N THR A 25 -21.46 30.12 -11.97
CA THR A 25 -20.14 30.71 -12.17
C THR A 25 -19.31 29.88 -13.17
N PRO A 26 -18.20 30.41 -13.70
CA PRO A 26 -17.23 29.58 -14.42
C PRO A 26 -16.83 28.37 -13.54
N PRO A 27 -16.83 27.14 -14.06
CA PRO A 27 -16.91 26.71 -15.47
C PRO A 27 -18.33 26.45 -16.02
N VAL A 28 -19.37 26.34 -15.17
CA VAL A 28 -20.72 25.89 -15.57
C VAL A 28 -21.49 26.96 -16.34
N GLY A 29 -21.45 28.20 -15.85
CA GLY A 29 -22.16 29.34 -16.45
C GLY A 29 -21.79 29.57 -17.92
N PRO A 30 -20.49 29.77 -18.26
CA PRO A 30 -20.05 29.95 -19.64
C PRO A 30 -20.31 28.73 -20.54
N ALA A 31 -20.09 27.50 -20.03
CA ALA A 31 -20.21 26.27 -20.82
C ALA A 31 -21.65 25.99 -21.27
N LEU A 32 -22.63 26.24 -20.40
CA LEU A 32 -24.06 26.05 -20.71
C LEU A 32 -24.68 27.29 -21.36
N GLY A 33 -24.28 28.49 -20.93
CA GLY A 33 -24.78 29.75 -21.46
C GLY A 33 -24.45 29.93 -22.95
N ALA A 34 -23.25 29.52 -23.39
CA ALA A 34 -22.87 29.56 -24.80
C ALA A 34 -23.75 28.68 -25.71
N ARG A 35 -24.48 27.71 -25.12
CA ARG A 35 -25.39 26.80 -25.84
C ARG A 35 -26.87 27.15 -25.64
N GLY A 36 -27.16 28.27 -24.97
CA GLY A 36 -28.53 28.73 -24.73
C GLY A 36 -29.30 27.90 -23.69
N VAL A 37 -28.59 27.15 -22.83
CA VAL A 37 -29.18 26.33 -21.76
C VAL A 37 -29.29 27.15 -20.48
N LYS A 38 -30.41 27.00 -19.75
CA LYS A 38 -30.62 27.63 -18.44
C LYS A 38 -29.72 27.01 -17.38
N SER A 39 -28.57 27.63 -17.15
CA SER A 39 -27.55 27.16 -16.19
C SER A 39 -28.06 27.06 -14.74
N MET A 40 -28.98 27.94 -14.33
CA MET A 40 -29.58 27.91 -12.99
C MET A 40 -30.43 26.65 -12.73
N ASP A 41 -31.20 26.22 -13.73
CA ASP A 41 -32.05 25.03 -13.61
C ASP A 41 -31.18 23.77 -13.52
N PHE A 42 -30.14 23.69 -14.34
CA PHE A 42 -29.12 22.65 -14.24
C PHE A 42 -28.45 22.61 -12.85
N CYS A 43 -28.01 23.75 -12.31
CA CYS A 43 -27.36 23.80 -11.00
C CYS A 43 -28.26 23.27 -9.87
N LYS A 44 -29.54 23.63 -9.88
CA LYS A 44 -30.52 23.13 -8.90
C LYS A 44 -30.71 21.62 -9.01
N GLU A 45 -30.94 21.12 -10.22
CA GLU A 45 -31.19 19.69 -10.44
C GLU A 45 -29.95 18.85 -10.15
N PHE A 46 -28.76 19.34 -10.53
CA PHE A 46 -27.49 18.68 -10.22
C PHE A 46 -27.24 18.58 -8.70
N ASN A 47 -27.44 19.67 -7.95
CA ASN A 47 -27.26 19.66 -6.50
C ASN A 47 -28.27 18.74 -5.81
N ALA A 48 -29.52 18.68 -6.29
CA ALA A 48 -30.52 17.75 -5.78
C ALA A 48 -30.13 16.29 -6.04
N ARG A 49 -29.69 15.94 -7.26
CA ARG A 49 -29.26 14.58 -7.61
C ARG A 49 -27.99 14.16 -6.88
N THR A 50 -27.08 15.09 -6.55
CA THR A 50 -25.81 14.80 -5.88
C THR A 50 -25.83 14.98 -4.37
N ALA A 51 -26.99 15.29 -3.76
CA ALA A 51 -27.11 15.54 -2.32
C ALA A 51 -26.73 14.34 -1.42
N HIS A 52 -26.78 13.12 -1.96
CA HIS A 52 -26.38 11.89 -1.26
C HIS A 52 -24.86 11.63 -1.30
N ILE A 53 -24.11 12.40 -2.08
CA ILE A 53 -22.65 12.27 -2.24
C ILE A 53 -21.98 13.34 -1.38
N GLU A 54 -20.84 13.01 -0.77
CA GLU A 54 -20.07 13.96 0.03
C GLU A 54 -19.78 15.27 -0.74
N PRO A 55 -20.12 16.44 -0.16
CA PRO A 55 -19.99 17.72 -0.84
C PRO A 55 -18.57 18.00 -1.34
N GLY A 56 -18.45 18.44 -2.59
CA GLY A 56 -17.15 18.73 -3.22
C GLY A 56 -16.48 17.52 -3.88
N THR A 57 -17.05 16.32 -3.79
CA THR A 57 -16.57 15.15 -4.54
C THR A 57 -16.65 15.42 -6.05
N PRO A 58 -15.56 15.27 -6.82
CA PRO A 58 -15.55 15.57 -8.25
C PRO A 58 -16.43 14.58 -9.01
N THR A 59 -17.52 15.08 -9.59
CA THR A 59 -18.56 14.28 -10.25
C THR A 59 -18.59 14.62 -11.75
N PRO A 60 -18.05 13.74 -12.62
CA PRO A 60 -18.08 13.95 -14.05
C PRO A 60 -19.52 13.88 -14.56
N THR A 61 -19.94 14.90 -15.31
CA THR A 61 -21.31 15.04 -15.78
C THR A 61 -21.32 15.20 -17.29
N LEU A 62 -22.09 14.36 -17.96
CA LEU A 62 -22.34 14.44 -19.39
C LEU A 62 -23.67 15.15 -19.59
N ILE A 63 -23.67 16.28 -20.26
CA ILE A 63 -24.85 17.09 -20.53
C ILE A 63 -25.10 17.05 -22.03
N THR A 64 -26.24 16.50 -22.44
CA THR A 64 -26.68 16.52 -23.83
C THR A 64 -27.67 17.67 -23.97
N VAL A 65 -27.40 18.52 -24.95
CA VAL A 65 -28.25 19.66 -25.33
C VAL A 65 -28.90 19.33 -26.66
N GLU A 66 -30.23 19.26 -26.64
CA GLU A 66 -31.04 19.00 -27.81
C GLU A 66 -31.19 20.27 -28.66
N PRO A 67 -31.55 20.14 -29.96
CA PRO A 67 -31.78 21.29 -30.84
C PRO A 67 -32.79 22.32 -30.35
N ASP A 68 -33.77 21.87 -29.56
CA ASP A 68 -34.81 22.71 -28.94
C ASP A 68 -34.32 23.43 -27.66
N ARG A 69 -33.02 23.32 -27.35
CA ARG A 69 -32.36 23.84 -26.14
C ARG A 69 -32.82 23.19 -24.84
N THR A 70 -33.57 22.09 -24.92
CA THR A 70 -33.75 21.22 -23.75
C THR A 70 -32.43 20.50 -23.46
N PHE A 71 -32.23 20.14 -22.20
CA PHE A 71 -31.04 19.43 -21.78
C PHE A 71 -31.42 18.23 -20.92
N HIS A 72 -30.62 17.18 -21.05
CA HIS A 72 -30.62 16.06 -20.12
C HIS A 72 -29.19 15.76 -19.73
N PHE A 73 -28.97 15.30 -18.49
CA PHE A 73 -27.63 15.00 -18.02
C PHE A 73 -27.56 13.69 -17.26
N VAL A 74 -26.39 13.05 -17.39
CA VAL A 74 -26.03 11.83 -16.69
C VAL A 74 -24.79 12.11 -15.85
N THR A 75 -24.92 11.90 -14.55
CA THR A 75 -23.80 11.97 -13.59
C THR A 75 -23.12 10.61 -13.53
N LYS A 76 -21.80 10.59 -13.69
CA LYS A 76 -20.98 9.38 -13.51
C LYS A 76 -20.38 9.37 -12.10
N THR A 77 -20.00 8.20 -11.62
CA THR A 77 -19.27 8.12 -10.35
C THR A 77 -17.92 8.85 -10.44
N PRO A 78 -17.42 9.38 -9.31
CA PRO A 78 -16.15 10.12 -9.26
C PRO A 78 -14.98 9.37 -9.90
N PRO A 79 -13.98 10.04 -10.49
CA PRO A 79 -12.87 9.37 -11.16
C PRO A 79 -12.18 8.34 -10.26
N THR A 80 -11.75 7.20 -10.84
CA THR A 80 -11.04 6.16 -10.07
C THR A 80 -9.82 6.72 -9.34
N THR A 81 -9.11 7.66 -9.97
CA THR A 81 -7.99 8.39 -9.36
C THR A 81 -8.38 9.13 -8.08
N TYR A 82 -9.58 9.71 -8.01
CA TYR A 82 -10.06 10.38 -6.80
C TYR A 82 -10.28 9.37 -5.67
N PHE A 83 -10.92 8.23 -5.96
CA PHE A 83 -11.13 7.18 -4.97
C PHE A 83 -9.82 6.56 -4.48
N VAL A 84 -8.88 6.30 -5.39
CA VAL A 84 -7.55 5.77 -5.05
C VAL A 84 -6.79 6.75 -4.17
N LYS A 85 -6.78 8.05 -4.51
CA LYS A 85 -6.15 9.10 -3.71
C LYS A 85 -6.78 9.23 -2.32
N LYS A 86 -8.11 9.22 -2.26
CA LYS A 86 -8.87 9.27 -1.00
C LYS A 86 -8.59 8.06 -0.12
N ALA A 87 -8.59 6.86 -0.69
CA ALA A 87 -8.28 5.62 0.02
C ALA A 87 -6.81 5.57 0.51
N ALA A 88 -5.90 6.25 -0.19
CA ALA A 88 -4.50 6.38 0.19
C ALA A 88 -4.22 7.60 1.10
N GLY A 89 -5.20 8.45 1.38
CA GLY A 89 -5.03 9.64 2.22
C GLY A 89 -4.19 10.76 1.59
N ILE A 90 -4.11 10.84 0.27
CA ILE A 90 -3.29 11.83 -0.46
C ILE A 90 -4.14 12.80 -1.28
N GLU A 91 -3.68 14.06 -1.40
CA GLU A 91 -4.38 15.08 -2.18
C GLU A 91 -3.85 15.20 -3.63
N LYS A 92 -2.54 15.08 -3.82
CA LYS A 92 -1.87 15.22 -5.13
C LYS A 92 -1.30 13.89 -5.62
N GLY A 93 -1.32 13.72 -6.95
CA GLY A 93 -0.67 12.59 -7.63
C GLY A 93 0.81 12.87 -7.90
N PRO A 94 1.58 11.88 -8.39
CA PRO A 94 3.02 12.05 -8.53
C PRO A 94 3.32 13.07 -9.63
N ALA A 95 4.37 13.87 -9.44
CA ALA A 95 4.78 14.87 -10.42
C ALA A 95 5.29 14.21 -11.71
N LYS A 96 5.88 13.02 -11.60
CA LYS A 96 6.31 12.18 -12.71
C LYS A 96 5.91 10.72 -12.45
N PRO A 97 5.02 10.13 -13.26
CA PRO A 97 4.69 8.72 -13.15
C PRO A 97 5.93 7.83 -13.35
N GLY A 98 6.13 6.84 -12.49
CA GLY A 98 7.24 5.89 -12.52
C GLY A 98 8.42 6.24 -11.60
N HIS A 99 8.37 7.36 -10.88
CA HIS A 99 9.47 7.84 -10.04
C HIS A 99 9.15 7.88 -8.55
N GLU A 100 7.89 8.05 -8.13
CA GLU A 100 7.54 8.34 -6.73
C GLU A 100 6.30 7.59 -6.26
N ILE A 101 6.49 6.67 -5.32
CA ILE A 101 5.37 5.96 -4.70
C ILE A 101 4.70 6.87 -3.68
N LEU A 102 3.45 7.26 -3.94
CA LEU A 102 2.74 8.25 -3.12
C LEU A 102 1.87 7.66 -2.00
N GLY A 103 1.62 6.36 -1.98
CA GLY A 103 0.76 5.75 -0.97
C GLY A 103 0.55 4.25 -1.19
N THR A 104 -0.29 3.64 -0.36
CA THR A 104 -0.71 2.25 -0.51
C THR A 104 -2.21 2.15 -0.41
N ILE A 105 -2.80 1.20 -1.15
CA ILE A 105 -4.20 0.84 -1.04
C ILE A 105 -4.32 -0.66 -0.80
N SER A 106 -5.17 -1.05 0.14
CA SER A 106 -5.44 -2.45 0.43
C SER A 106 -6.34 -3.08 -0.65
N LEU A 107 -6.31 -4.41 -0.77
CA LEU A 107 -7.26 -5.14 -1.62
C LEU A 107 -8.72 -4.89 -1.23
N LYS A 108 -8.98 -4.65 0.07
CA LYS A 108 -10.31 -4.26 0.56
C LYS A 108 -10.75 -2.94 -0.05
N HIS A 109 -9.88 -1.92 -0.05
CA HIS A 109 -10.16 -0.63 -0.69
C HIS A 109 -10.39 -0.80 -2.20
N VAL A 110 -9.56 -1.58 -2.89
CA VAL A 110 -9.74 -1.87 -4.33
C VAL A 110 -11.11 -2.49 -4.59
N TYR A 111 -11.53 -3.45 -3.77
CA TYR A 111 -12.81 -4.13 -3.90
C TYR A 111 -14.01 -3.23 -3.62
N GLU A 112 -13.92 -2.37 -2.60
CA GLU A 112 -14.95 -1.36 -2.30
C GLU A 112 -15.09 -0.34 -3.44
N ILE A 113 -13.97 0.14 -3.97
CA ILE A 113 -13.96 1.04 -5.13
C ILE A 113 -14.54 0.33 -6.36
N ALA A 114 -14.25 -0.96 -6.55
CA ALA A 114 -14.79 -1.76 -7.65
C ALA A 114 -16.32 -1.90 -7.56
N LYS A 115 -16.86 -2.11 -6.35
CA LYS A 115 -18.32 -2.17 -6.12
C LYS A 115 -19.00 -0.85 -6.45
N ILE A 116 -18.42 0.28 -6.03
CA ILE A 116 -18.95 1.60 -6.36
C ILE A 116 -18.88 1.82 -7.87
N LYS A 117 -17.77 1.46 -8.51
CA LYS A 117 -17.60 1.64 -9.97
C LYS A 117 -18.52 0.74 -10.79
N ALA A 118 -18.85 -0.45 -10.30
CA ALA A 118 -19.76 -1.37 -10.97
C ALA A 118 -21.19 -0.81 -11.12
N THR A 119 -21.58 0.23 -10.36
CA THR A 119 -22.88 0.89 -10.55
C THR A 119 -22.93 1.77 -11.81
N ASP A 120 -21.77 2.16 -12.36
CA ASP A 120 -21.72 2.94 -13.59
C ASP A 120 -22.30 2.15 -14.76
N GLU A 121 -23.19 2.78 -15.53
CA GLU A 121 -23.93 2.15 -16.63
C GLU A 121 -23.03 1.41 -17.64
N HIS A 122 -21.91 2.03 -18.01
CA HIS A 122 -20.92 1.48 -18.93
C HIS A 122 -20.04 0.35 -18.35
N LEU A 123 -20.14 0.05 -17.06
CA LEU A 123 -19.37 -1.01 -16.40
C LEU A 123 -20.24 -2.19 -15.94
N LYS A 124 -21.57 -2.06 -15.99
CA LYS A 124 -22.53 -3.10 -15.54
C LYS A 124 -22.36 -4.47 -16.20
N HIS A 125 -21.79 -4.53 -17.40
CA HIS A 125 -21.57 -5.77 -18.16
C HIS A 125 -20.24 -6.46 -17.82
N LEU A 126 -19.36 -5.82 -17.04
CA LEU A 126 -18.07 -6.38 -16.66
C LEU A 126 -18.16 -7.11 -15.33
N LYS A 127 -17.41 -8.22 -15.21
CA LYS A 127 -17.23 -8.91 -13.93
C LYS A 127 -16.48 -8.02 -12.95
N LEU A 128 -16.80 -8.14 -11.67
CA LEU A 128 -16.19 -7.34 -10.60
C LEU A 128 -14.67 -7.48 -10.55
N GLU A 129 -14.13 -8.66 -10.89
CA GLU A 129 -12.69 -8.94 -10.99
C GLU A 129 -12.01 -8.09 -12.08
N ALA A 130 -12.65 -7.91 -13.23
CA ALA A 130 -12.13 -7.11 -14.33
C ALA A 130 -12.12 -5.61 -13.97
N ILE A 131 -13.14 -5.16 -13.24
CA ILE A 131 -13.22 -3.79 -12.72
C ILE A 131 -12.12 -3.57 -11.67
N ALA A 132 -11.94 -4.52 -10.74
CA ALA A 132 -10.88 -4.47 -9.73
C ALA A 132 -9.48 -4.45 -10.37
N SER A 133 -9.22 -5.27 -11.39
CA SER A 133 -7.96 -5.25 -12.16
C SER A 133 -7.69 -3.88 -12.78
N THR A 134 -8.71 -3.24 -13.33
CA THR A 134 -8.61 -1.88 -13.90
C THR A 134 -8.25 -0.84 -12.83
N ILE A 135 -8.81 -0.97 -11.63
CA ILE A 135 -8.51 -0.10 -10.48
C ILE A 135 -7.08 -0.31 -10.00
N VAL A 136 -6.60 -1.56 -9.94
CA VAL A 136 -5.20 -1.88 -9.64
C VAL A 136 -4.26 -1.26 -10.67
N GLY A 137 -4.60 -1.34 -11.97
CA GLY A 137 -3.84 -0.66 -13.03
C GLY A 137 -3.77 0.85 -12.81
N THR A 138 -4.89 1.48 -12.47
CA THR A 138 -4.94 2.92 -12.16
C THR A 138 -4.12 3.26 -10.92
N ALA A 139 -4.17 2.42 -9.89
CA ALA A 139 -3.40 2.58 -8.66
C ALA A 139 -1.89 2.47 -8.95
N LYS A 140 -1.48 1.54 -9.82
CA LYS A 140 -0.10 1.42 -10.28
C LYS A 140 0.37 2.67 -11.04
N THR A 141 -0.48 3.26 -11.89
CA THR A 141 -0.17 4.53 -12.57
C THR A 141 -0.14 5.73 -11.61
N CYS A 142 -0.90 5.67 -10.52
CA CYS A 142 -0.80 6.63 -9.42
C CYS A 142 0.34 6.31 -8.45
N GLU A 143 1.15 5.29 -8.77
CA GLU A 143 2.29 4.84 -7.97
C GLU A 143 1.90 4.45 -6.54
N MET A 144 0.76 3.78 -6.40
CA MET A 144 0.37 3.16 -5.14
C MET A 144 1.10 1.82 -5.03
N ALA A 145 1.92 1.62 -4.00
CA ALA A 145 2.68 0.39 -3.84
C ALA A 145 1.81 -0.78 -3.34
N ALA A 146 2.07 -1.96 -3.91
CA ALA A 146 1.77 -3.23 -3.26
C ALA A 146 2.66 -3.39 -2.00
N PRO A 147 2.26 -4.17 -0.98
CA PRO A 147 3.12 -4.47 0.16
C PRO A 147 4.46 -5.02 -0.33
N GLU A 148 5.55 -4.60 0.31
CA GLU A 148 6.87 -5.14 0.00
C GLU A 148 6.96 -6.53 0.62
N VAL A 149 6.91 -7.57 -0.22
CA VAL A 149 6.97 -8.96 0.20
C VAL A 149 8.39 -9.48 -0.02
N LEU A 150 8.98 -9.99 1.06
CA LEU A 150 10.29 -10.61 1.07
C LEU A 150 10.16 -12.11 1.35
N SER A 151 10.59 -12.93 0.40
CA SER A 151 10.52 -14.39 0.47
C SER A 151 11.77 -14.97 1.12
N TRP A 152 11.60 -15.72 2.21
CA TRP A 152 12.69 -16.35 2.96
C TRP A 152 13.07 -17.71 2.37
N THR A 153 14.34 -17.89 2.05
CA THR A 153 14.77 -19.07 1.28
C THR A 153 15.32 -20.25 2.09
N ASN A 154 15.35 -20.17 3.43
CA ASN A 154 15.91 -21.25 4.23
C ASN A 154 15.05 -21.56 5.47
N ARG A 155 15.09 -22.84 5.87
CA ARG A 155 14.51 -23.33 7.12
C ARG A 155 15.24 -22.76 8.32
N ASP A 156 16.57 -22.73 8.29
CA ASP A 156 17.35 -21.96 9.28
C ASP A 156 17.30 -20.49 8.88
N PRO A 157 16.64 -19.61 9.67
CA PRO A 157 16.50 -18.22 9.32
C PRO A 157 17.86 -17.48 9.32
N ARG A 158 18.91 -18.05 9.94
CA ARG A 158 20.27 -17.48 9.98
C ARG A 158 21.08 -17.68 8.69
N GLU A 159 20.60 -18.52 7.78
CA GLU A 159 21.21 -18.79 6.46
C GLU A 159 20.27 -18.40 5.31
N SER A 160 19.23 -17.63 5.61
CA SER A 160 18.22 -17.25 4.64
C SER A 160 18.65 -16.05 3.79
N GLN A 161 18.29 -16.10 2.52
CA GLN A 161 18.19 -14.92 1.66
C GLN A 161 16.72 -14.47 1.61
N LEU A 162 16.51 -13.16 1.53
CA LEU A 162 15.19 -12.55 1.44
C LEU A 162 15.05 -11.92 0.06
N TYR A 163 14.21 -12.53 -0.77
CA TYR A 163 13.98 -12.09 -2.15
C TYR A 163 12.75 -11.18 -2.22
N GLY A 164 12.96 -9.95 -2.68
CA GLY A 164 11.90 -9.03 -3.07
C GLY A 164 11.72 -8.98 -4.60
N PRO A 165 10.85 -8.07 -5.10
CA PRO A 165 10.58 -7.92 -6.53
C PRO A 165 11.83 -7.59 -7.38
N GLY A 166 12.85 -6.98 -6.77
CA GLY A 166 14.11 -6.61 -7.42
C GLY A 166 15.24 -7.63 -7.28
N GLY A 167 14.97 -8.82 -6.72
CA GLY A 167 15.99 -9.83 -6.39
C GLY A 167 16.28 -9.89 -4.88
N VAL A 168 17.51 -10.26 -4.51
CA VAL A 168 17.91 -10.38 -3.10
C VAL A 168 17.95 -8.99 -2.44
N THR A 169 17.09 -8.77 -1.46
CA THR A 169 17.05 -7.54 -0.65
C THR A 169 17.92 -7.69 0.59
N TYR A 170 17.81 -8.81 1.29
CA TYR A 170 18.66 -9.13 2.45
C TYR A 170 19.26 -10.53 2.34
N ARG A 171 20.41 -10.71 2.98
CA ARG A 171 21.08 -12.00 3.08
C ARG A 171 21.66 -12.17 4.47
N PHE A 172 21.24 -13.22 5.16
CA PHE A 172 21.91 -13.71 6.35
C PHE A 172 23.04 -14.66 5.96
N GLN A 173 24.15 -14.57 6.68
CA GLN A 173 25.27 -15.49 6.54
C GLN A 173 25.84 -15.79 7.91
N THR A 174 25.87 -17.06 8.29
CA THR A 174 26.47 -17.47 9.56
C THR A 174 27.86 -18.04 9.33
N LEU A 175 28.81 -17.59 10.14
CA LEU A 175 30.16 -18.12 10.20
C LEU A 175 30.37 -18.69 11.60
N VAL A 176 30.94 -19.89 11.68
CA VAL A 176 31.33 -20.51 12.94
C VAL A 176 32.84 -20.38 13.06
N ASP A 177 33.31 -19.84 14.18
CA ASP A 177 34.74 -19.70 14.44
C ASP A 177 35.34 -21.00 15.01
N GLN A 178 36.65 -20.98 15.25
CA GLN A 178 37.40 -22.12 15.81
C GLN A 178 36.97 -22.48 17.24
N ASN A 179 36.29 -21.57 17.95
CA ASN A 179 35.80 -21.76 19.31
C ASN A 179 34.33 -22.23 19.34
N ASN A 180 33.79 -22.68 18.20
CA ASN A 180 32.37 -23.02 18.02
C ASN A 180 31.40 -21.87 18.35
N MET A 181 31.88 -20.63 18.31
CA MET A 181 31.02 -19.46 18.41
C MET A 181 30.54 -19.09 17.01
N SER A 182 29.22 -19.03 16.84
CA SER A 182 28.63 -18.58 15.59
C SER A 182 28.43 -17.07 15.58
N THR A 183 28.70 -16.44 14.44
CA THR A 183 28.36 -15.06 14.15
C THR A 183 27.49 -15.01 12.90
N THR A 184 26.28 -14.49 12.99
CA THR A 184 25.41 -14.25 11.84
C THR A 184 25.48 -12.79 11.42
N THR A 185 25.77 -12.53 10.16
CA THR A 185 25.80 -11.18 9.59
C THR A 185 24.62 -10.98 8.67
N LEU A 186 23.92 -9.84 8.81
CA LEU A 186 22.87 -9.41 7.90
C LEU A 186 23.46 -8.41 6.90
N PHE A 187 23.40 -8.77 5.63
CA PHE A 187 23.73 -7.91 4.51
C PHE A 187 22.45 -7.40 3.86
N ARG A 188 22.43 -6.12 3.49
CA ARG A 188 21.38 -5.49 2.69
C ARG A 188 21.94 -5.14 1.32
N ALA A 189 21.22 -5.49 0.25
CA ALA A 189 21.60 -5.09 -1.09
C ALA A 189 21.31 -3.59 -1.31
N LEU A 190 22.32 -2.84 -1.79
CA LEU A 190 22.16 -1.43 -2.17
C LEU A 190 21.89 -1.31 -3.68
N ARG A 191 22.64 -2.07 -4.47
CA ARG A 191 22.57 -2.13 -5.94
C ARG A 191 23.21 -3.45 -6.40
N LYS A 192 23.04 -3.80 -7.67
CA LYS A 192 23.57 -5.07 -8.21
C LYS A 192 25.06 -5.24 -7.87
N GLY A 193 25.37 -6.26 -7.08
CA GLY A 193 26.74 -6.59 -6.64
C GLY A 193 27.33 -5.72 -5.52
N LYS A 194 26.57 -4.78 -4.94
CA LYS A 194 27.01 -3.99 -3.78
C LYS A 194 26.07 -4.20 -2.61
N GLU A 195 26.61 -4.75 -1.54
CA GLU A 195 25.92 -4.99 -0.27
C GLU A 195 26.52 -4.13 0.84
N GLU A 196 25.71 -3.85 1.86
CA GLU A 196 26.09 -3.19 3.10
C GLU A 196 25.82 -4.13 4.27
N ARG A 197 26.75 -4.19 5.23
CA ARG A 197 26.51 -4.89 6.49
C ARG A 197 25.65 -4.02 7.41
N VAL A 198 24.42 -4.44 7.66
CA VAL A 198 23.47 -3.68 8.49
C VAL A 198 23.36 -4.21 9.91
N ALA A 199 23.60 -5.51 10.13
CA ALA A 199 23.65 -6.07 11.47
C ALA A 199 24.65 -7.22 11.59
N ARG A 200 25.14 -7.43 12.82
CA ARG A 200 26.00 -8.55 13.22
C ARG A 200 25.48 -9.12 14.54
N LEU A 201 25.25 -10.42 14.56
CA LEU A 201 24.68 -11.17 15.66
C LEU A 201 25.72 -12.19 16.15
N GLU A 202 26.23 -11.99 17.35
CA GLU A 202 27.21 -12.86 18.00
C GLU A 202 26.49 -13.79 18.97
N TRP A 203 26.50 -15.08 18.66
CA TRP A 203 25.76 -16.08 19.42
C TRP A 203 26.62 -16.66 20.54
N GLY A 204 25.96 -17.05 21.62
CA GLY A 204 26.59 -17.84 22.68
C GLY A 204 26.80 -19.29 22.26
N PRO A 205 27.52 -20.07 23.10
CA PRO A 205 27.75 -21.49 22.87
C PRO A 205 26.43 -22.25 22.63
N GLY A 206 26.44 -23.18 21.68
CA GLY A 206 25.26 -23.98 21.35
C GLY A 206 24.11 -23.20 20.70
N GLY A 207 24.35 -21.99 20.20
CA GLY A 207 23.32 -21.15 19.57
C GLY A 207 22.50 -20.31 20.56
N ALA A 208 22.97 -20.17 21.80
CA ALA A 208 22.33 -19.30 22.79
C ALA A 208 22.29 -17.83 22.31
N LEU A 209 21.29 -17.08 22.77
CA LEU A 209 21.15 -15.67 22.46
C LEU A 209 22.32 -14.87 23.08
N GLY A 210 23.06 -14.14 22.23
CA GLY A 210 24.17 -13.30 22.65
C GLY A 210 23.89 -11.82 22.40
N ARG A 211 24.76 -11.15 21.64
CA ARG A 211 24.68 -9.71 21.36
C ARG A 211 24.43 -9.42 19.88
N ALA A 212 23.58 -8.45 19.60
CA ALA A 212 23.33 -7.94 18.26
C ALA A 212 23.84 -6.50 18.14
N GLN A 213 24.68 -6.25 17.14
CA GLN A 213 25.01 -4.91 16.67
C GLN A 213 24.13 -4.60 15.45
N ILE A 214 23.23 -3.62 15.56
CA ILE A 214 22.32 -3.20 14.48
C ILE A 214 22.62 -1.72 14.18
N GLY A 215 23.16 -1.45 13.00
CA GLY A 215 23.72 -0.14 12.68
C GLY A 215 24.80 0.27 13.68
N LYS A 216 24.56 1.34 14.45
CA LYS A 216 25.48 1.84 15.49
C LYS A 216 25.16 1.31 16.89
N ASN A 217 24.01 0.68 17.08
CA ASN A 217 23.52 0.28 18.40
C ASN A 217 23.93 -1.15 18.70
N THR A 218 24.34 -1.42 19.94
CA THR A 218 24.59 -2.77 20.44
C THR A 218 23.57 -3.10 21.51
N VAL A 219 22.86 -4.20 21.34
CA VAL A 219 21.77 -4.64 22.20
C VAL A 219 21.89 -6.14 22.49
N SER A 220 21.35 -6.58 23.62
CA SER A 220 21.22 -8.01 23.90
C SER A 220 20.18 -8.62 22.95
N MET A 221 20.46 -9.79 22.37
CA MET A 221 19.45 -10.46 21.54
C MET A 221 18.20 -10.80 22.34
N SER A 222 18.34 -11.11 23.63
CA SER A 222 17.19 -11.35 24.53
C SER A 222 16.27 -10.13 24.67
N ASP A 223 16.80 -8.90 24.56
CA ASP A 223 15.99 -7.68 24.58
C ASP A 223 15.19 -7.47 23.29
N LEU A 224 15.63 -8.09 22.19
CA LEU A 224 14.95 -8.06 20.90
C LEU A 224 13.84 -9.11 20.77
N VAL A 225 13.78 -10.06 21.72
CA VAL A 225 12.78 -11.14 21.75
C VAL A 225 12.27 -11.36 23.17
N GLN A 226 12.01 -10.28 23.91
CA GLN A 226 11.41 -10.40 25.25
C GLN A 226 10.01 -10.97 25.13
N ARG A 227 9.60 -11.84 26.06
CA ARG A 227 8.24 -12.42 26.04
C ARG A 227 7.20 -11.33 26.30
N ASP A 228 6.16 -11.25 25.47
CA ASP A 228 5.04 -10.34 25.74
C ASP A 228 4.18 -10.89 26.88
N PRO A 229 4.09 -10.23 28.04
CA PRO A 229 3.23 -10.71 29.13
C PRO A 229 1.74 -10.64 28.79
N ARG A 230 1.35 -9.88 27.77
CA ARG A 230 -0.06 -9.64 27.40
C ARG A 230 -0.55 -10.59 26.31
N ALA A 231 0.35 -11.26 25.58
CA ALA A 231 0.00 -12.10 24.45
C ALA A 231 0.80 -13.41 24.48
N HIS A 232 0.10 -14.54 24.58
CA HIS A 232 0.75 -15.85 24.54
C HIS A 232 1.44 -16.08 23.19
N GLY A 233 2.71 -16.50 23.23
CA GLY A 233 3.56 -16.61 22.03
C GLY A 233 4.02 -15.26 21.45
N GLY A 234 3.63 -14.13 22.06
CA GLY A 234 4.06 -12.80 21.66
C GLY A 234 5.50 -12.50 22.09
N ARG A 235 6.15 -11.60 21.34
CA ARG A 235 7.47 -11.06 21.65
C ARG A 235 7.47 -9.54 21.49
N VAL A 236 8.12 -8.84 22.40
CA VAL A 236 8.27 -7.37 22.39
C VAL A 236 9.73 -6.97 22.27
N PHE A 237 9.97 -5.81 21.68
CA PHE A 237 11.30 -5.22 21.55
C PHE A 237 11.24 -3.70 21.39
N ALA A 238 12.31 -3.02 21.78
CA ALA A 238 12.51 -1.60 21.48
C ALA A 238 13.20 -1.46 20.12
N ALA A 239 12.61 -0.67 19.22
CA ALA A 239 13.21 -0.34 17.93
C ALA A 239 14.17 0.88 18.05
N PRO A 240 14.96 1.19 17.00
CA PRO A 240 15.93 2.30 17.03
C PRO A 240 15.33 3.70 17.24
N ASP A 241 14.02 3.86 17.02
CA ASP A 241 13.26 5.09 17.30
C ASP A 241 12.88 5.23 18.79
N GLY A 242 13.23 4.25 19.63
CA GLY A 242 12.91 4.21 21.05
C GLY A 242 11.48 3.74 21.36
N LEU A 243 10.71 3.38 20.34
CA LEU A 243 9.35 2.88 20.50
C LEU A 243 9.32 1.37 20.70
N MET A 244 8.27 0.89 21.39
CA MET A 244 8.06 -0.52 21.66
C MET A 244 7.20 -1.18 20.59
N TYR A 245 7.75 -2.19 19.95
CA TYR A 245 7.10 -2.99 18.93
C TYR A 245 6.83 -4.40 19.42
N ARG A 246 5.84 -5.06 18.82
CA ARG A 246 5.42 -6.39 19.26
C ARG A 246 5.06 -7.32 18.11
N TRP A 247 5.70 -8.48 18.07
CA TRP A 247 5.30 -9.62 17.26
C TRP A 247 4.25 -10.42 18.02
N ILE A 248 3.04 -10.54 17.46
CA ILE A 248 1.92 -11.25 18.07
C ILE A 248 1.36 -12.27 17.07
N PRO A 249 1.14 -13.53 17.48
CA PRO A 249 0.42 -14.50 16.65
C PRO A 249 -0.99 -14.02 16.30
N SER A 250 -1.38 -14.14 15.03
CA SER A 250 -2.73 -13.82 14.59
C SER A 250 -3.74 -14.79 15.22
N PRO A 251 -4.90 -14.30 15.71
CA PRO A 251 -5.94 -15.18 16.25
C PRO A 251 -6.72 -15.93 15.17
N SER A 252 -6.70 -15.45 13.92
CA SER A 252 -7.52 -15.96 12.81
C SER A 252 -6.70 -16.58 11.68
N SER A 253 -5.37 -16.53 11.74
CA SER A 253 -4.49 -17.09 10.73
C SER A 253 -3.20 -17.62 11.37
N HIS A 254 -2.42 -18.38 10.61
CA HIS A 254 -1.08 -18.81 11.03
C HIS A 254 -0.03 -17.69 10.89
N ASP A 255 -0.45 -16.46 10.60
CA ASP A 255 0.45 -15.33 10.43
C ASP A 255 0.90 -14.80 11.80
N THR A 256 2.10 -14.23 11.86
CA THR A 256 2.57 -13.43 13.01
C THR A 256 2.56 -11.97 12.60
N LEU A 257 1.90 -11.11 13.37
CA LEU A 257 1.72 -9.69 13.06
C LEU A 257 2.70 -8.86 13.88
N LEU A 258 3.35 -7.89 13.23
CA LEU A 258 4.14 -6.87 13.91
C LEU A 258 3.29 -5.64 14.12
N GLN A 259 3.11 -5.23 15.37
CA GLN A 259 2.38 -4.02 15.72
C GLN A 259 3.29 -2.95 16.30
N ASP A 260 2.95 -1.69 15.98
CA ASP A 260 3.52 -0.49 16.58
C ASP A 260 2.92 -0.24 17.99
N PRO A 261 3.40 0.78 18.74
CA PRO A 261 2.86 1.11 20.07
C PRO A 261 1.37 1.48 20.06
N HIS A 262 0.84 1.91 18.92
CA HIS A 262 -0.56 2.29 18.76
C HIS A 262 -1.45 1.09 18.38
N GLY A 263 -0.87 -0.10 18.24
CA GLY A 263 -1.58 -1.33 17.89
C GLY A 263 -1.81 -1.48 16.38
N ASN A 264 -1.23 -0.62 15.55
CA ASN A 264 -1.36 -0.75 14.12
C ASN A 264 -0.38 -1.80 13.58
N VAL A 265 -0.81 -2.61 12.61
CA VAL A 265 0.04 -3.66 12.01
C VAL A 265 0.95 -3.06 10.93
N ILE A 266 2.26 -3.15 11.13
CA ILE A 266 3.28 -2.55 10.23
C ILE A 266 4.02 -3.60 9.39
N ALA A 267 4.01 -4.86 9.82
CA ALA A 267 4.51 -5.99 9.05
C ALA A 267 3.79 -7.27 9.46
N LEU A 268 3.90 -8.32 8.65
CA LEU A 268 3.54 -9.68 9.06
C LEU A 268 4.56 -10.68 8.55
N PHE A 269 4.74 -11.75 9.29
CA PHE A 269 5.42 -12.94 8.84
C PHE A 269 4.40 -14.05 8.61
N ARG A 270 4.38 -14.59 7.39
CA ARG A 270 3.55 -15.71 6.98
C ARG A 270 4.44 -16.95 6.83
N PRO A 271 4.31 -17.96 7.70
CA PRO A 271 4.97 -19.24 7.46
C PRO A 271 4.35 -19.90 6.23
N THR A 272 5.18 -20.38 5.31
CA THR A 272 4.74 -21.15 4.14
C THR A 272 5.30 -22.56 4.24
N ARG A 273 4.61 -23.53 3.62
CA ARG A 273 5.26 -24.80 3.31
C ARG A 273 6.40 -24.53 2.33
N ALA A 274 7.47 -25.31 2.41
CA ALA A 274 8.61 -25.20 1.50
C ALA A 274 8.09 -25.28 0.06
N THR A 275 8.08 -24.14 -0.63
CA THR A 275 7.49 -24.02 -1.97
C THR A 275 8.59 -23.60 -2.94
N PRO A 276 8.90 -24.38 -3.97
CA PRO A 276 9.89 -24.00 -4.96
C PRO A 276 9.36 -22.85 -5.82
N VAL A 277 10.09 -21.74 -5.83
CA VAL A 277 9.78 -20.54 -6.62
C VAL A 277 10.85 -20.36 -7.70
N PRO A 278 10.48 -20.17 -8.99
CA PRO A 278 11.43 -19.97 -10.07
C PRO A 278 12.40 -18.82 -9.77
N ASN A 279 13.69 -19.03 -10.01
CA ASN A 279 14.79 -18.07 -9.78
C ASN A 279 15.06 -17.67 -8.32
N VAL A 280 14.33 -18.24 -7.35
CA VAL A 280 14.47 -17.96 -5.91
C VAL A 280 14.88 -19.21 -5.13
N GLY A 281 14.34 -20.39 -5.49
CA GLY A 281 14.56 -21.64 -4.78
C GLY A 281 13.40 -21.96 -3.81
N GLU A 282 13.67 -22.73 -2.77
CA GLU A 282 12.65 -23.09 -1.77
C GLU A 282 12.31 -21.90 -0.88
N VAL A 283 11.03 -21.56 -0.77
CA VAL A 283 10.54 -20.50 0.11
C VAL A 283 9.88 -21.10 1.35
N HIS A 284 10.37 -20.73 2.52
CA HIS A 284 9.94 -21.22 3.84
C HIS A 284 9.10 -20.19 4.63
N GLY A 285 8.85 -19.02 4.04
CA GLY A 285 7.96 -18.01 4.59
C GLY A 285 8.08 -16.69 3.85
N GLU A 286 7.13 -15.82 4.11
CA GLU A 286 7.07 -14.49 3.52
C GLU A 286 7.00 -13.43 4.62
N LEU A 287 7.83 -12.41 4.53
CA LEU A 287 7.76 -11.22 5.37
C LEU A 287 7.17 -10.09 4.55
N HIS A 288 5.99 -9.62 4.95
CA HIS A 288 5.29 -8.53 4.26
C HIS A 288 5.44 -7.26 5.09
N PHE A 289 5.90 -6.18 4.46
CA PHE A 289 5.92 -4.86 5.07
C PHE A 289 4.70 -4.05 4.62
N TYR A 290 3.92 -3.56 5.58
CA TYR A 290 2.83 -2.65 5.33
C TYR A 290 3.35 -1.21 5.32
N ARG A 291 3.48 -0.64 4.12
CA ARG A 291 3.90 0.76 3.96
C ARG A 291 2.76 1.70 4.37
N GLY A 292 3.05 2.67 5.23
CA GLY A 292 2.11 3.73 5.66
C GLY A 292 1.53 3.55 7.08
N VAL A 293 1.99 2.58 7.85
CA VAL A 293 1.54 2.33 9.22
C VAL A 293 2.75 2.46 10.16
N GLY A 294 2.66 3.35 11.15
CA GLY A 294 3.75 3.72 12.04
C GLY A 294 4.02 5.23 11.98
N ALA A 295 3.77 5.93 13.08
CA ALA A 295 3.87 7.37 13.17
C ALA A 295 5.30 7.88 12.88
N CYS A 296 5.37 8.94 12.05
CA CYS A 296 6.41 9.97 12.01
C CYS A 296 7.87 9.55 11.77
N THR A 297 8.32 9.64 10.52
CA THR A 297 9.19 10.78 10.17
C THR A 297 9.00 11.14 8.69
N VAL A 298 8.60 12.38 8.44
CA VAL A 298 8.71 13.01 7.13
C VAL A 298 10.21 13.20 6.87
N VAL A 299 10.85 12.21 6.26
CA VAL A 299 12.16 12.40 5.63
C VAL A 299 12.04 11.92 4.20
N SER A 300 11.88 12.89 3.30
CA SER A 300 12.23 12.80 1.89
C SER A 300 11.62 11.62 1.11
N GLN A 301 10.48 11.87 0.48
CA GLN A 301 10.16 11.38 -0.88
C GLN A 301 10.06 9.85 -1.11
N TYR A 302 10.14 9.01 -0.07
CA TYR A 302 9.92 7.57 -0.17
C TYR A 302 9.13 7.06 1.03
N LEU A 303 7.89 6.65 0.78
CA LEU A 303 6.97 6.05 1.76
C LEU A 303 7.32 4.57 2.04
N THR A 304 8.61 4.29 2.27
CA THR A 304 9.13 3.02 2.78
C THR A 304 9.34 3.17 4.28
N MET A 305 9.17 2.09 5.07
CA MET A 305 9.70 2.07 6.44
C MET A 305 11.16 2.50 6.38
N HIS A 306 11.57 3.40 7.27
CA HIS A 306 12.93 3.93 7.29
C HIS A 306 13.92 2.74 7.37
N PRO A 307 15.00 2.70 6.55
CA PRO A 307 15.82 1.49 6.42
C PRO A 307 16.33 0.92 7.77
N PRO A 308 16.75 1.73 8.76
CA PRO A 308 17.02 1.28 10.13
C PRO A 308 15.89 0.49 10.82
N ILE A 309 14.63 0.86 10.61
CA ILE A 309 13.48 0.13 11.17
C ILE A 309 13.29 -1.16 10.39
N MET A 310 13.38 -1.15 9.05
CA MET A 310 13.30 -2.39 8.25
C MET A 310 14.39 -3.40 8.63
N ASP A 311 15.63 -2.93 8.84
CA ASP A 311 16.75 -3.75 9.29
C ASP A 311 16.42 -4.39 10.65
N CYS A 312 15.92 -3.59 11.60
CA CYS A 312 15.50 -4.06 12.92
C CYS A 312 14.35 -5.08 12.85
N VAL A 313 13.34 -4.83 12.01
CA VAL A 313 12.22 -5.76 11.79
C VAL A 313 12.69 -7.06 11.16
N THR A 314 13.63 -7.00 10.21
CA THR A 314 14.20 -8.18 9.57
C THR A 314 15.02 -9.02 10.56
N VAL A 315 15.81 -8.37 11.42
CA VAL A 315 16.58 -9.04 12.49
C VAL A 315 15.64 -9.65 13.54
N THR A 316 14.64 -8.92 14.00
CA THR A 316 13.69 -9.42 15.01
C THR A 316 12.81 -10.54 14.46
N ALA A 317 12.40 -10.48 13.19
CA ALA A 317 11.72 -11.59 12.52
C ALA A 317 12.61 -12.84 12.45
N MET A 318 13.90 -12.68 12.14
CA MET A 318 14.88 -13.77 12.15
C MET A 318 14.99 -14.42 13.54
N LEU A 319 15.19 -13.60 14.57
CA LEU A 319 15.33 -14.06 15.95
C LEU A 319 14.04 -14.71 16.47
N PHE A 320 12.88 -14.15 16.15
CA PHE A 320 11.59 -14.72 16.51
C PHE A 320 11.42 -16.11 15.90
N ARG A 321 11.70 -16.27 14.59
CA ARG A 321 11.67 -17.57 13.91
C ARG A 321 12.65 -18.56 14.55
N TYR A 322 13.86 -18.11 14.87
CA TYR A 322 14.87 -18.94 15.52
C TYR A 322 14.39 -19.42 16.89
N CYS A 323 13.96 -18.50 17.76
CA CYS A 323 13.46 -18.85 19.09
C CYS A 323 12.24 -19.77 19.03
N SER A 324 11.32 -19.52 18.09
CA SER A 324 10.16 -20.40 17.87
C SER A 324 10.54 -21.79 17.37
N ALA A 325 11.59 -21.93 16.55
CA ALA A 325 12.04 -23.21 16.03
C ALA A 325 12.79 -24.05 17.08
N PHE A 326 13.51 -23.40 17.99
CA PHE A 326 14.35 -24.05 19.02
C PHE A 326 13.75 -24.02 20.44
N GLY A 327 12.54 -23.46 20.61
CA GLY A 327 11.82 -23.47 21.89
C GLY A 327 12.39 -22.52 22.96
N LEU A 328 13.01 -21.41 22.54
CA LEU A 328 13.63 -20.40 23.42
C LEU A 328 12.62 -19.31 23.87
#